data_AF-A0A1B6LNJ2-F1
#
_entry.id   AF-A0A1B6LNJ2-F1
#
_cell.length_a   1.000
_cell.length_b   1.000
_cell.length_c   1.000
_cell.angle_alpha   90.00
_cell.angle_beta   90.00
_cell.angle_gamma   90.00
#
_symmetry.space_group_name_H-M   'P 1'
#
loop_
_entity.id
_entity.type
_entity.pdbx_description
1 polymer ?
#
loop_
_entity_poly.entity_id
_entity_poly.type
_entity_poly.pdbx_seq_one_letter_code
_entity_poly.pdbx_strand_id
1 'polypeptide(L)'
;MGSLRVGVVGAGIVGVTSALQVLAAYPSADVTLMADKFNQDTTSDGAAGIFRPGTSFSGPTPDITRKWLVDTWEYYQQLLDEDCGISRISGYIFSSTSPDLVRNHLLEHLVPVYRAAT
;
A
#
# COMPACT_ATOMS: atom_id res chain seq x y z
N MET A 1 1.96 -33.07 15.63
CA MET A 1 1.25 -32.29 14.59
C MET A 1 2.28 -31.43 13.88
N GLY A 2 2.40 -31.49 12.56
CA GLY A 2 3.39 -30.69 11.83
C GLY A 2 3.03 -29.20 11.88
N SER A 3 4.01 -28.32 12.07
CA SER A 3 3.84 -26.87 11.95
C SER A 3 3.57 -26.52 10.48
N LEU A 4 2.66 -25.56 10.22
CA LEU A 4 2.47 -24.99 8.89
C LEU A 4 3.78 -24.33 8.46
N ARG A 5 4.32 -24.72 7.31
CA ARG A 5 5.55 -24.12 6.74
C ARG A 5 5.21 -23.35 5.48
N VAL A 6 5.57 -22.08 5.42
CA VAL A 6 5.22 -21.19 4.31
C VAL A 6 6.50 -20.55 3.76
N GLY A 7 6.75 -20.74 2.46
CA GLY A 7 7.79 -20.00 1.75
C GLY A 7 7.18 -18.77 1.05
N VAL A 8 7.73 -17.58 1.31
CA VAL A 8 7.37 -16.34 0.61
C VAL A 8 8.55 -15.94 -0.28
N VAL A 9 8.29 -15.75 -1.58
CA VAL A 9 9.32 -15.37 -2.55
C VAL A 9 9.19 -13.88 -2.88
N GLY A 10 10.26 -13.12 -2.61
CA GLY A 10 10.39 -11.68 -2.85
C GLY A 10 10.31 -10.85 -1.56
N ALA A 11 11.32 -10.03 -1.31
CA ALA A 11 11.43 -9.18 -0.11
C ALA A 11 11.10 -7.70 -0.38
N GLY A 12 10.30 -7.42 -1.40
CA GLY A 12 9.66 -6.10 -1.58
C GLY A 12 8.44 -5.95 -0.66
N ILE A 13 7.81 -4.77 -0.71
CA ILE A 13 6.73 -4.41 0.22
C ILE A 13 5.57 -5.41 0.22
N VAL A 14 5.21 -5.95 -0.95
CA VAL A 14 4.12 -6.94 -1.07
C VAL A 14 4.51 -8.26 -0.41
N GLY A 15 5.74 -8.74 -0.60
CA GLY A 15 6.17 -10.02 -0.04
C GLY A 15 6.32 -9.96 1.48
N VAL A 16 6.96 -8.91 1.99
CA VAL A 16 7.15 -8.71 3.44
C VAL A 16 5.79 -8.55 4.14
N THR A 17 4.90 -7.71 3.63
CA THR A 17 3.56 -7.54 4.24
C THR A 17 2.72 -8.81 4.13
N SER A 18 2.82 -9.58 3.04
CA SER A 18 2.16 -10.88 2.93
C SER A 18 2.67 -11.89 3.96
N ALA A 19 4.00 -11.95 4.20
CA ALA A 19 4.59 -12.79 5.24
C ALA A 19 4.06 -12.42 6.63
N LEU A 20 3.94 -11.11 6.92
CA LEU A 20 3.36 -10.63 8.17
C LEU A 20 1.87 -11.01 8.30
N GLN A 21 1.08 -10.90 7.22
CA GLN A 21 -0.32 -11.32 7.24
C GLN A 21 -0.48 -12.82 7.47
N VAL A 22 0.42 -13.65 6.92
CA VAL A 22 0.45 -15.09 7.23
C VAL A 22 0.72 -15.32 8.72
N LEU A 23 1.70 -14.64 9.31
CA LEU A 23 2.00 -14.75 10.74
C LEU A 23 0.85 -14.25 11.61
N ALA A 24 0.14 -13.20 11.19
CA ALA A 24 -1.04 -12.70 11.89
C ALA A 24 -2.20 -13.70 11.87
N ALA A 25 -2.44 -14.36 10.72
CA ALA A 25 -3.49 -15.37 10.57
C ALA A 25 -3.12 -16.72 11.21
N TYR A 26 -1.84 -17.08 11.19
CA TYR A 26 -1.32 -18.35 11.68
C TYR A 26 -0.06 -18.11 12.56
N PRO A 27 -0.23 -17.73 13.83
CA PRO A 27 0.89 -17.34 14.69
C PRO A 27 1.95 -18.43 14.95
N SER A 28 1.61 -19.70 14.70
CA SER A 28 2.52 -20.85 14.83
C SER A 28 3.13 -21.31 13.50
N ALA A 29 2.89 -20.57 12.41
CA ALA A 29 3.49 -20.86 11.11
C ALA A 29 5.00 -20.58 11.11
N ASP A 30 5.75 -21.47 10.48
CA ASP A 30 7.16 -21.30 10.16
C ASP A 30 7.26 -20.64 8.77
N VAL A 31 7.46 -19.33 8.76
CA VAL A 31 7.49 -18.51 7.53
C VAL A 31 8.93 -18.22 7.14
N THR A 32 9.33 -18.68 5.96
CA THR A 32 10.64 -18.39 5.37
C THR A 32 10.49 -17.40 4.22
N LEU A 33 11.13 -16.23 4.32
CA LEU A 33 11.21 -15.24 3.26
C LEU A 33 12.49 -15.46 2.43
N MET A 34 12.35 -15.62 1.12
CA MET A 34 13.45 -15.85 0.19
C MET A 34 13.45 -14.79 -0.91
N ALA A 35 14.59 -14.17 -1.17
CA ALA A 35 14.74 -13.18 -2.24
C ALA A 35 16.20 -13.10 -2.70
N ASP A 36 16.41 -12.58 -3.91
CA ASP A 36 17.74 -12.22 -4.41
C ASP A 36 18.24 -10.89 -3.83
N LYS A 37 17.31 -10.00 -3.46
CA LYS A 37 17.57 -8.68 -2.86
C LYS A 37 16.68 -8.44 -1.65
N PHE A 38 17.21 -7.71 -0.67
CA PHE A 38 16.52 -7.33 0.56
C PHE A 38 16.77 -5.87 0.89
N ASN A 39 15.75 -5.18 1.41
CA ASN A 39 15.77 -3.77 1.78
C ASN A 39 16.05 -2.85 0.58
N GLN A 40 17.30 -2.80 0.13
CA GLN A 40 17.76 -2.00 -1.00
C GLN A 40 17.58 -2.72 -2.34
N ASP A 41 17.60 -1.94 -3.44
CA ASP A 41 17.59 -2.43 -4.82
C ASP A 41 16.36 -3.25 -5.22
N THR A 42 15.32 -3.26 -4.37
CA THR A 42 14.00 -3.76 -4.70
C THR A 42 13.22 -2.67 -5.44
N THR A 43 12.22 -3.02 -6.24
CA THR A 43 11.33 -2.01 -6.86
C THR A 43 10.62 -1.15 -5.80
N SER A 44 10.40 -1.70 -4.59
CA SER A 44 9.79 -0.97 -3.48
C SER A 44 10.73 0.09 -2.89
N ASP A 45 12.04 -0.16 -2.88
CA ASP A 45 13.06 0.79 -2.42
C ASP A 45 13.16 2.02 -3.33
N GLY A 46 13.07 1.81 -4.65
CA GLY A 46 13.05 2.88 -5.64
C GLY A 46 11.70 3.60 -5.81
N ALA A 47 10.68 3.26 -5.02
CA ALA A 47 9.35 3.84 -5.15
C ALA A 47 9.29 5.27 -4.59
N ALA A 48 8.43 6.12 -5.18
CA ALA A 48 8.25 7.49 -4.71
C ALA A 48 7.62 7.61 -3.30
N GLY A 49 7.02 6.54 -2.77
CA GLY A 49 6.50 6.50 -1.39
C GLY A 49 5.16 7.22 -1.15
N ILE A 50 4.48 7.70 -2.19
CA ILE A 50 3.21 8.43 -2.05
C ILE A 50 2.03 7.47 -2.20
N PHE A 51 1.13 7.43 -1.21
CA PHE A 51 -0.17 6.76 -1.35
C PHE A 51 -1.07 7.55 -2.31
N ARG A 52 -0.90 7.27 -3.61
CA ARG A 52 -1.75 7.81 -4.69
C ARG A 52 -1.95 6.71 -5.73
N PRO A 53 -3.06 5.96 -5.68
CA PRO A 53 -3.36 5.00 -6.74
C PRO A 53 -3.53 5.74 -8.06
N GLY A 54 -3.02 5.16 -9.15
CA GLY A 54 -3.33 5.64 -10.50
C GLY A 54 -4.82 5.49 -10.78
N THR A 55 -5.41 6.37 -11.59
CA THR A 55 -6.84 6.29 -11.95
C THR A 55 -7.20 5.03 -12.74
N SER A 56 -6.21 4.33 -13.29
CA SER A 56 -6.34 3.04 -13.95
C SER A 56 -6.17 1.83 -13.00
N PHE A 57 -5.94 2.05 -11.70
CA PHE A 57 -5.79 0.96 -10.75
C PHE A 57 -7.11 0.22 -10.57
N SER A 58 -7.07 -1.11 -10.68
CA SER A 58 -8.24 -1.97 -10.51
C SER A 58 -7.82 -3.31 -9.93
N GLY A 59 -8.46 -3.71 -8.84
CA GLY A 59 -8.52 -5.09 -8.40
C GLY A 59 -9.50 -5.91 -9.25
N PRO A 60 -9.72 -7.19 -8.90
CA PRO A 60 -10.61 -8.09 -9.66
C PRO A 60 -12.05 -7.58 -9.81
N THR A 61 -12.54 -6.82 -8.81
CA THR A 61 -13.85 -6.18 -8.85
C THR A 61 -13.76 -4.76 -8.26
N PRO A 62 -14.74 -3.88 -8.53
CA PRO A 62 -14.80 -2.55 -7.92
C PRO A 62 -14.82 -2.59 -6.39
N ASP A 63 -15.52 -3.57 -5.79
CA ASP A 63 -15.60 -3.72 -4.34
C ASP A 63 -14.28 -4.18 -3.73
N ILE A 64 -13.57 -5.11 -4.38
CA ILE A 64 -12.24 -5.51 -3.95
C ILE A 64 -11.24 -4.36 -4.10
N THR A 65 -11.34 -3.58 -5.18
CA THR A 65 -10.51 -2.38 -5.40
C THR A 65 -10.70 -1.39 -4.27
N ARG A 66 -11.97 -1.07 -3.95
CA ARG A 66 -12.33 -0.18 -2.84
C ARG A 66 -11.82 -0.73 -1.52
N LYS A 67 -12.03 -2.03 -1.26
CA LYS A 67 -11.57 -2.68 -0.04
C LYS A 67 -10.05 -2.56 0.15
N TRP A 68 -9.25 -2.87 -0.88
CA TRP A 68 -7.80 -2.75 -0.80
C TRP A 68 -7.34 -1.33 -0.48
N LEU A 69 -7.98 -0.33 -1.08
CA LEU A 69 -7.65 1.07 -0.82
C LEU A 69 -8.01 1.52 0.60
N VAL A 70 -9.20 1.15 1.07
CA VAL A 70 -9.67 1.45 2.43
C VAL A 70 -8.78 0.77 3.46
N ASP A 71 -8.59 -0.55 3.35
CA ASP A 71 -7.79 -1.33 4.30
C ASP A 71 -6.34 -0.80 4.35
N THR A 72 -5.74 -0.46 3.20
CA THR A 72 -4.37 0.08 3.14
C THR A 72 -4.28 1.47 3.77
N TRP A 73 -5.23 2.36 3.47
CA TRP A 73 -5.27 3.69 4.05
C TRP A 73 -5.41 3.61 5.57
N GLU A 74 -6.37 2.85 6.08
CA GLU A 74 -6.58 2.67 7.52
C GLU A 74 -5.35 2.09 8.21
N TYR A 75 -4.70 1.10 7.59
CA TYR A 75 -3.45 0.54 8.09
C TYR A 75 -2.34 1.60 8.21
N TYR A 76 -2.14 2.44 7.19
CA TYR A 76 -1.16 3.53 7.27
C TYR A 76 -1.51 4.56 8.35
N GLN A 77 -2.80 4.84 8.56
CA GLN A 77 -3.22 5.77 9.61
C GLN A 77 -2.88 5.25 11.02
N GLN A 78 -2.90 3.93 11.23
CA GLN A 78 -2.51 3.30 12.50
C GLN A 78 -0.99 3.37 12.76
N LEU A 79 -0.19 3.56 11.71
CA LEU A 79 1.27 3.58 11.78
C LEU A 79 1.87 4.99 11.89
N LEU A 80 1.03 6.03 11.90
CA LEU A 80 1.51 7.42 11.89
C LEU A 80 2.26 7.84 13.15
N ASP A 81 2.02 7.17 14.27
CA ASP A 81 2.69 7.42 15.54
C ASP A 81 3.94 6.53 15.71
N GLU A 82 4.22 5.65 14.74
CA GLU A 82 5.35 4.72 14.76
C GLU A 82 6.53 5.25 13.95
N ASP A 83 7.77 5.01 14.42
CA ASP A 83 9.00 5.32 13.68
C ASP A 83 9.26 4.27 12.57
N CYS A 84 8.40 4.28 11.55
CA CYS A 84 8.38 3.27 10.48
C CYS A 84 8.44 3.87 9.06
N GLY A 85 8.78 5.16 8.94
CA GLY A 85 8.89 5.84 7.65
C GLY A 85 7.55 6.24 7.01
N ILE A 86 6.44 6.16 7.75
CA ILE A 86 5.13 6.64 7.32
C ILE A 86 4.87 8.03 7.91
N SER A 87 4.44 8.98 7.08
CA SER A 87 4.11 10.34 7.51
C SER A 87 2.98 10.93 6.68
N ARG A 88 2.29 11.94 7.24
CA ARG A 88 1.27 12.69 6.51
C ARG A 88 1.91 13.76 5.65
N ILE A 89 1.53 13.77 4.38
CA ILE A 89 1.89 14.83 3.43
C ILE A 89 0.62 15.43 2.82
N SER A 90 0.60 16.75 2.67
CA SER A 90 -0.39 17.46 1.86
C SER A 90 0.23 17.87 0.53
N GLY A 91 -0.61 18.06 -0.50
CA GLY A 91 -0.11 18.43 -1.82
C GLY A 91 -1.22 18.79 -2.79
N TYR A 92 -0.80 19.25 -3.96
CA TYR A 92 -1.66 19.63 -5.07
C TYR A 92 -1.27 18.85 -6.32
N ILE A 93 -2.27 18.54 -7.15
CA ILE A 93 -2.07 17.96 -8.47
C ILE A 93 -2.48 19.02 -9.49
N PHE A 94 -1.59 19.34 -10.42
CA PHE A 94 -1.78 20.39 -11.42
C PHE A 94 -1.89 19.79 -12.82
N SER A 95 -2.65 20.45 -13.68
CA SER A 95 -2.78 20.14 -15.10
C SER A 95 -2.88 21.45 -15.86
N SER A 96 -2.12 21.58 -16.95
CA SER A 96 -2.16 22.74 -17.84
C SER A 96 -3.19 22.59 -18.96
N THR A 97 -3.89 21.45 -19.04
CA THR A 97 -4.76 21.10 -20.17
C THR A 97 -6.23 20.93 -19.77
N SER A 98 -6.50 20.27 -18.65
CA SER A 98 -7.86 20.13 -18.11
C SER A 98 -7.85 19.84 -16.61
N PRO A 99 -8.75 20.47 -15.83
CA PRO A 99 -8.98 20.14 -14.42
C PRO A 99 -9.43 18.69 -14.19
N ASP A 100 -10.07 18.04 -15.15
CA ASP A 100 -10.55 16.67 -14.97
C ASP A 100 -9.41 15.66 -14.83
N LEU A 101 -8.23 15.98 -15.40
CA LEU A 101 -7.05 15.11 -15.33
C LEU A 101 -6.42 15.05 -13.94
N VAL A 102 -6.74 16.02 -13.05
CA VAL A 102 -6.20 16.04 -11.69
C VAL A 102 -7.12 15.33 -10.70
N ARG A 103 -8.33 14.93 -11.14
CA ARG A 103 -9.30 14.22 -10.30
C ARG A 103 -8.93 12.74 -10.17
N ASN A 104 -9.13 12.20 -8.98
CA ASN A 104 -8.88 10.82 -8.65
C ASN A 104 -10.05 10.27 -7.83
N HIS A 105 -10.98 9.62 -8.53
CA HIS A 105 -12.19 9.04 -7.95
C HIS A 105 -11.90 7.98 -6.86
N LEU A 106 -10.70 7.38 -6.86
CA LEU A 106 -10.27 6.42 -5.84
C LEU A 106 -9.89 7.10 -4.51
N LEU A 107 -9.61 8.40 -4.52
CA LEU A 107 -9.22 9.17 -3.34
C LEU A 107 -10.33 10.08 -2.80
N GLU A 108 -11.27 10.53 -3.65
CA GLU A 108 -12.30 11.53 -3.33
C GLU A 108 -13.11 11.24 -2.05
N HIS A 109 -13.30 9.97 -1.70
CA HIS A 109 -14.06 9.55 -0.51
C HIS A 109 -13.22 8.81 0.54
N LEU A 110 -11.91 8.73 0.32
CA LEU A 110 -11.00 7.96 1.17
C LEU A 110 -10.16 8.86 2.08
N VAL A 111 -9.60 9.95 1.51
CA VAL A 111 -8.73 10.86 2.25
C VAL A 111 -9.55 11.98 2.91
N PRO A 112 -9.12 12.53 4.07
CA PRO A 112 -9.92 13.50 4.82
C PRO A 112 -10.10 14.84 4.09
N VAL A 113 -9.17 15.20 3.21
CA VAL A 113 -9.22 16.44 2.44
C VAL A 113 -8.96 16.14 0.98
N TYR A 114 -10.00 16.26 0.17
CA TYR A 114 -9.92 16.18 -1.28
C TYR A 114 -10.78 17.30 -1.89
N ARG A 115 -10.15 18.37 -2.36
CA ARG A 115 -10.86 19.57 -2.86
C ARG A 115 -10.04 20.33 -3.90
N ALA A 116 -10.70 21.20 -4.65
CA ALA A 116 -10.03 22.17 -5.49
C ALA A 116 -9.19 23.16 -4.65
N ALA A 117 -8.09 23.64 -5.24
CA ALA A 117 -7.29 24.72 -4.69
C ALA A 117 -8.05 26.04 -4.87
N THR A 118 -8.76 26.44 -3.83
CA THR A 118 -9.44 27.74 -3.70
C THR A 118 -9.12 28.32 -2.34
#